data_AF-A0A840SEM8-F1
#
_entry.id   AF-A0A840SEM8-F1
#
_cell.length_a   1.000
_cell.length_b   1.000
_cell.length_c   1.000
_cell.angle_alpha   90.00
_cell.angle_beta   90.00
_cell.angle_gamma   90.00
#
_symmetry.space_group_name_H-M   'P 1'
#
loop_
_entity.id
_entity.type
_entity.pdbx_description
1 polymer ?
#
loop_
_entity_poly.entity_id
_entity_poly.type
_entity_poly.pdbx_seq_one_letter_code
_entity_poly.pdbx_strand_id
1 'polypeptide(L)'
;MKLKKYLFTKNENPERKNSRQFTIINFIVFISIFLYSNYFFDIPAEYLVPTFVWQFILSAIFLILIMPTFNNLISFTLARRINFWKNHKATPHQKELIIRKLKMYPSRKGFETSVLYHGFQIAASLIYYLFYHIDIRIITINYLLQLNIIYIGVMTTFSYAELECRKNIAAIMNELQGTRYYERVSEPVNSLMSLFFLYILLPVVFFSASTFGIVIISKTFVTIHPLTGTISTLELSLKELSGNFTFGLLPKDFSSSRMITAGIINSVIIILHVLLYIKKIAYYIFRMGKALTAISIGNITKVKLFPVDLNTEISHTMYLLNKIIMIFRDIQNKTESANNEIIESGANLNEISAETKETVAMQNMSLSEITETIQKTTEVSADVKQKLSEVINVAKKTLSNAQKNFSDFSENFSKIEEITDTNQMTITEIEQLSSKILSIHDIITMIDSLAEQTKIIAFNAELVANSLNHDNVNLHNVSEEIRQLAETTIELTGKAKEKIQEIQTSSEELIVSGESCMNKIQEGNSLSAELINHFAIIRDSASKSVKDTQTIMNSLNNQEQYFNLISSSINLTSERVNEFSETSKIIASTIEQLQKSSSDITNMSFNINKKSIDQQGENI
;
A
#
# COMPACT_ATOMS: atom_id res chain seq x y z
N MET A 1 -23.86 26.20 -60.14
CA MET A 1 -24.22 27.60 -59.74
C MET A 1 -24.57 27.76 -58.23
N LYS A 2 -24.42 26.75 -57.36
CA LYS A 2 -24.53 26.88 -55.89
C LYS A 2 -23.20 27.04 -55.14
N LEU A 3 -22.05 27.02 -55.82
CA LEU A 3 -20.72 27.23 -55.22
C LEU A 3 -20.27 28.71 -55.15
N LYS A 4 -20.94 29.62 -55.87
CA LYS A 4 -20.54 31.03 -55.97
C LYS A 4 -21.21 31.95 -54.93
N LYS A 5 -22.26 31.47 -54.25
CA LYS A 5 -23.06 32.26 -53.29
C LYS A 5 -22.62 32.12 -51.83
N TYR A 6 -21.76 31.16 -51.51
CA TYR A 6 -21.17 31.00 -50.17
C TYR A 6 -19.86 31.79 -49.96
N LEU A 7 -19.31 32.39 -51.03
CA LEU A 7 -18.09 33.21 -51.00
C LEU A 7 -18.33 34.69 -50.68
N PHE A 8 -19.58 35.11 -50.49
CA PHE A 8 -19.96 36.51 -50.25
C PHE A 8 -20.74 36.73 -48.94
N THR A 9 -20.60 35.85 -47.95
CA THR A 9 -20.98 36.17 -46.57
C THR A 9 -19.85 36.95 -45.89
N LYS A 10 -20.03 38.28 -45.88
CA LYS A 10 -19.62 39.32 -44.90
C LYS A 10 -18.70 38.93 -43.72
N ASN A 11 -17.61 38.23 -43.98
CA ASN A 11 -16.38 38.27 -43.18
C ASN A 11 -15.33 38.84 -44.11
N GLU A 12 -14.90 40.08 -43.87
CA GLU A 12 -13.72 40.62 -44.56
C GLU A 12 -12.60 39.59 -44.42
N ASN A 13 -12.20 38.96 -45.53
CA ASN A 13 -11.09 38.03 -45.54
C ASN A 13 -9.91 38.77 -44.86
N PRO A 14 -9.36 38.29 -43.73
CA PRO A 14 -8.34 39.01 -42.96
C PRO A 14 -7.13 39.42 -43.82
N GLU A 15 -6.91 38.70 -44.93
CA GLU A 15 -5.99 39.04 -46.01
C GLU A 15 -6.24 40.41 -46.65
N ARG A 16 -7.50 40.75 -46.98
CA ARG A 16 -7.86 42.06 -47.57
C ARG A 16 -7.69 43.20 -46.57
N LYS A 17 -8.02 42.97 -45.30
CA LYS A 17 -7.92 43.99 -44.24
C LYS A 17 -6.46 44.30 -43.90
N ASN A 18 -5.62 43.27 -43.75
CA ASN A 18 -4.19 43.44 -43.47
C ASN A 18 -3.44 44.04 -44.67
N SER A 19 -3.74 43.60 -45.90
CA SER A 19 -3.16 44.19 -47.11
C SER A 19 -3.51 45.67 -47.26
N ARG A 20 -4.74 46.07 -46.93
CA ARG A 20 -5.18 47.47 -46.97
C ARG A 20 -4.42 48.35 -45.97
N GLN A 21 -4.20 47.87 -44.75
CA GLN A 21 -3.46 48.61 -43.71
C GLN A 21 -2.00 48.84 -44.09
N PHE A 22 -1.29 47.82 -44.59
CA PHE A 22 0.07 48.00 -45.08
C PHE A 22 0.15 48.97 -46.27
N THR A 23 -0.84 48.95 -47.16
CA THR A 23 -0.92 49.88 -48.29
C THR A 23 -1.06 51.34 -47.81
N ILE A 24 -1.89 51.56 -46.79
CA ILE A 24 -2.08 52.89 -46.18
C ILE A 24 -0.77 53.37 -45.53
N ILE A 25 -0.09 52.52 -44.75
CA ILE A 25 1.19 52.86 -44.12
C ILE A 25 2.22 53.25 -45.18
N ASN A 26 2.39 52.42 -46.22
CA ASN A 26 3.33 52.70 -47.29
C ASN A 26 3.03 54.02 -48.02
N PHE A 27 1.75 54.30 -48.29
CA PHE A 27 1.33 55.55 -48.93
C PHE A 27 1.64 56.79 -48.08
N ILE A 28 1.39 56.72 -46.76
CA ILE A 28 1.71 57.82 -45.83
C ILE A 28 3.22 58.07 -45.82
N VAL A 29 4.05 57.02 -45.82
CA VAL A 29 5.51 57.15 -45.83
C VAL A 29 5.99 57.78 -47.14
N PHE A 30 5.45 57.37 -48.29
CA PHE A 30 5.79 57.97 -49.59
C PHE A 30 5.42 59.46 -49.67
N ILE A 31 4.24 59.83 -49.16
CA ILE A 31 3.86 61.25 -49.05
C ILE A 31 4.80 62.00 -48.11
N SER A 32 5.13 61.42 -46.95
CA SER A 32 5.98 62.07 -45.95
C SER A 32 7.39 62.32 -46.49
N ILE A 33 7.98 61.34 -47.18
CA ILE A 33 9.25 61.46 -47.92
C ILE A 33 9.18 62.65 -48.88
N PHE A 34 8.10 62.77 -49.63
CA PHE A 34 7.96 63.82 -50.62
C PHE A 34 7.75 65.21 -50.02
N LEU A 35 6.83 65.36 -49.06
CA LEU A 35 6.60 66.64 -48.39
C LEU A 35 7.90 67.14 -47.74
N TYR A 36 8.69 66.21 -47.18
CA TYR A 36 10.01 66.52 -46.64
C TYR A 36 11.00 66.96 -47.73
N SER A 37 11.06 66.25 -48.87
CA SER A 37 11.92 66.65 -50.00
C SER A 37 11.58 68.04 -50.52
N ASN A 38 10.30 68.35 -50.77
CA ASN A 38 9.91 69.66 -51.31
C ASN A 38 10.18 70.79 -50.30
N TYR A 39 9.90 70.57 -49.02
CA TYR A 39 10.21 71.54 -47.96
C TYR A 39 11.73 71.80 -47.86
N PHE A 40 12.54 70.75 -48.01
CA PHE A 40 13.98 70.86 -47.94
C PHE A 40 14.60 71.53 -49.17
N PHE A 41 14.10 71.23 -50.38
CA PHE A 41 14.63 71.77 -51.64
C PHE A 41 14.12 73.17 -52.00
N ASP A 42 13.16 73.74 -51.27
CA ASP A 42 12.56 75.05 -51.55
C ASP A 42 11.92 75.19 -52.92
N ILE A 43 11.22 74.15 -53.36
CA ILE A 43 10.72 74.10 -54.74
C ILE A 43 9.71 75.24 -54.96
N PRO A 44 9.94 76.15 -55.94
CA PRO A 44 9.03 77.26 -56.20
C PRO A 44 7.61 76.78 -56.50
N ALA A 45 6.60 77.58 -56.16
CA ALA A 45 5.19 77.21 -56.29
C ALA A 45 4.80 76.75 -57.71
N GLU A 46 5.46 77.28 -58.74
CA GLU A 46 5.26 76.94 -60.15
C GLU A 46 5.66 75.48 -60.48
N TYR A 47 6.64 74.93 -59.78
CA TYR A 47 7.13 73.56 -59.96
C TYR A 47 6.49 72.55 -59.01
N LEU A 48 5.72 73.04 -58.02
CA LEU A 48 5.07 72.21 -57.00
C LEU A 48 4.03 71.26 -57.63
N VAL A 49 3.18 71.76 -58.54
CA VAL A 49 2.15 70.91 -59.17
C VAL A 49 2.77 69.81 -60.05
N PRO A 50 3.75 70.11 -60.93
CA PRO A 50 4.49 69.07 -61.65
C PRO A 50 5.21 68.05 -60.75
N THR A 51 5.84 68.47 -59.64
CA THR A 51 6.48 67.52 -58.71
C THR A 51 5.46 66.62 -58.04
N PHE A 52 4.29 67.15 -57.64
CA PHE A 52 3.20 66.35 -57.08
C PHE A 52 2.66 65.31 -58.08
N VAL A 53 2.55 65.65 -59.37
CA VAL A 53 2.10 64.71 -60.41
C VAL A 53 3.10 63.57 -60.58
N TRP A 54 4.39 63.87 -60.74
CA TRP A 54 5.43 62.85 -60.84
C TRP A 54 5.51 61.95 -59.59
N GLN A 55 5.34 62.54 -58.42
CA GLN A 55 5.29 61.82 -57.15
C GLN A 55 4.09 60.87 -57.05
N PHE A 56 2.91 61.34 -57.46
CA PHE A 56 1.70 60.52 -57.43
C PHE A 56 1.85 59.32 -58.38
N ILE A 57 2.40 59.56 -59.57
CA ILE A 57 2.72 58.50 -60.54
C ILE A 57 3.73 57.51 -59.94
N LEU A 58 4.83 57.99 -59.36
CA LEU A 58 5.85 57.14 -58.75
C LEU A 58 5.28 56.31 -57.58
N SER A 59 4.46 56.94 -56.72
CA SER A 59 3.79 56.27 -55.60
C SER A 59 2.82 55.20 -56.10
N ALA A 60 2.06 55.48 -57.17
CA ALA A 60 1.16 54.52 -57.79
C ALA A 60 1.91 53.34 -58.41
N ILE A 61 3.05 53.56 -59.08
CA ILE A 61 3.91 52.50 -59.61
C ILE A 61 4.40 51.60 -58.46
N PHE A 62 4.93 52.19 -57.38
CA PHE A 62 5.43 51.41 -56.26
C PHE A 62 4.33 50.64 -55.52
N LEU A 63 3.13 51.21 -55.35
CA LEU A 63 2.02 50.54 -54.65
C LEU A 63 1.28 49.50 -55.52
N ILE A 64 1.14 49.73 -56.82
CA ILE A 64 0.32 48.88 -57.71
C ILE A 64 1.17 47.84 -58.43
N LEU A 65 2.36 48.19 -58.91
CA LEU A 65 3.19 47.29 -59.72
C LEU A 65 4.24 46.57 -58.87
N ILE A 66 4.92 47.29 -57.97
CA ILE A 66 6.06 46.75 -57.24
C ILE A 66 5.60 46.04 -55.95
N MET A 67 4.74 46.66 -55.13
CA MET A 67 4.33 46.09 -53.83
C MET A 67 3.68 44.69 -53.91
N PRO A 68 2.85 44.32 -54.92
CA PRO A 68 2.25 42.98 -54.97
C PRO A 68 3.26 41.84 -55.13
N THR A 69 4.38 42.07 -55.82
CA THR A 69 5.42 41.05 -55.99
C THR A 69 6.11 40.75 -54.66
N PHE A 70 6.39 41.78 -53.86
CA PHE A 70 6.89 41.64 -52.49
C PHE A 70 5.87 40.97 -51.56
N ASN A 71 4.59 41.35 -51.64
CA ASN A 71 3.54 40.78 -50.77
C ASN A 71 3.27 39.29 -51.01
N ASN A 72 3.35 38.82 -52.26
CA ASN A 72 3.02 37.44 -52.63
C ASN A 72 4.07 36.41 -52.16
N LEU A 73 5.32 36.82 -51.95
CA LEU A 73 6.39 35.89 -51.59
C LEU A 73 6.27 35.36 -50.15
N ILE A 74 5.89 36.21 -49.20
CA ILE A 74 5.96 35.87 -47.76
C ILE A 74 4.59 35.92 -47.06
N SER A 75 3.72 36.88 -47.38
CA SER A 75 2.45 37.07 -46.66
C SER A 75 1.36 36.07 -47.06
N PHE A 76 1.34 35.65 -48.33
CA PHE A 76 0.35 34.72 -48.87
C PHE A 76 0.44 33.32 -48.26
N THR A 77 1.67 32.80 -48.07
CA THR A 77 1.88 31.45 -47.52
C THR A 77 1.54 31.34 -46.03
N LEU A 78 1.69 32.43 -45.28
CA LEU A 78 1.35 32.50 -43.86
C LEU A 78 -0.16 32.63 -43.65
N ALA A 79 -0.83 33.50 -44.41
CA ALA A 79 -2.27 33.70 -44.30
C ALA A 79 -3.06 32.42 -44.58
N ARG A 80 -2.67 31.64 -45.60
CA ARG A 80 -3.26 30.32 -45.90
C ARG A 80 -3.11 29.33 -44.74
N ARG A 81 -2.00 29.37 -44.01
CA ARG A 81 -1.74 28.48 -42.85
C ARG A 81 -2.53 28.91 -41.60
N ILE A 82 -2.67 30.22 -41.37
CA ILE A 82 -3.53 30.75 -40.30
C ILE A 82 -4.99 30.39 -40.59
N ASN A 83 -5.47 30.61 -41.82
CA ASN A 83 -6.82 30.24 -42.24
C ASN A 83 -7.05 28.72 -42.17
N PHE A 84 -6.03 27.92 -42.49
CA PHE A 84 -6.08 26.48 -42.29
C PHE A 84 -6.31 26.13 -40.81
N TRP A 85 -5.54 26.70 -39.88
CA TRP A 85 -5.76 26.48 -38.43
C TRP A 85 -7.12 26.96 -37.94
N LYS A 86 -7.58 28.15 -38.37
CA LYS A 86 -8.87 28.70 -37.93
C LYS A 86 -10.06 27.87 -38.42
N ASN A 87 -9.95 27.28 -39.61
CA ASN A 87 -11.07 26.57 -40.25
C ASN A 87 -10.99 25.04 -40.11
N HIS A 88 -9.80 24.49 -39.86
CA HIS A 88 -9.56 23.06 -39.71
C HIS A 88 -8.77 22.86 -38.41
N LYS A 89 -9.27 22.03 -37.47
CA LYS A 89 -8.63 21.77 -36.17
C LYS A 89 -7.21 21.21 -36.36
N ALA A 90 -6.24 22.10 -36.50
CA ALA A 90 -4.86 21.74 -36.77
C ALA A 90 -4.28 20.90 -35.63
N THR A 91 -3.46 19.90 -35.96
CA THR A 91 -2.81 19.06 -34.95
C THR A 91 -1.81 19.88 -34.11
N PRO A 92 -1.46 19.45 -32.88
CA PRO A 92 -0.48 20.15 -32.05
C PRO A 92 0.87 20.41 -32.75
N HIS A 93 1.33 19.47 -33.58
CA HIS A 93 2.53 19.64 -34.40
C HIS A 93 2.37 20.70 -35.50
N GLN A 94 1.21 20.73 -36.18
CA GLN A 94 0.92 21.76 -37.18
C GLN A 94 0.85 23.16 -36.55
N LYS A 95 0.29 23.28 -35.34
CA LYS A 95 0.25 24.51 -34.55
C LYS A 95 1.66 25.00 -34.19
N GLU A 96 2.56 24.09 -33.79
CA GLU A 96 3.98 24.42 -33.56
C GLU A 96 4.62 25.02 -34.82
N LEU A 97 4.44 24.38 -35.98
CA LEU A 97 4.98 24.88 -37.25
C LEU A 97 4.41 26.24 -37.65
N ILE A 98 3.12 26.50 -37.36
CA ILE A 98 2.48 27.79 -37.58
C ILE A 98 3.09 28.86 -36.69
N ILE A 99 3.28 28.58 -35.39
CA ILE A 99 3.94 29.50 -34.47
C ILE A 99 5.33 29.86 -34.98
N ARG A 100 6.19 28.88 -35.32
CA ARG A 100 7.54 29.16 -35.83
C ARG A 100 7.54 30.11 -37.04
N LYS A 101 6.54 29.98 -37.94
CA LYS A 101 6.38 30.89 -39.08
C LYS A 101 5.86 32.27 -38.69
N LEU A 102 4.92 32.35 -37.73
CA LEU A 102 4.42 33.62 -37.19
C LEU A 102 5.55 34.42 -36.51
N LYS A 103 6.48 33.76 -35.83
CA LYS A 103 7.65 34.40 -35.20
C LYS A 103 8.54 35.14 -36.21
N MET A 104 8.77 34.57 -37.39
CA MET A 104 9.67 35.15 -38.40
C MET A 104 9.01 36.21 -39.30
N TYR A 105 7.69 36.32 -39.28
CA TYR A 105 6.95 37.15 -40.23
C TYR A 105 7.21 38.66 -40.08
N PRO A 106 7.20 39.27 -38.88
CA PRO A 106 7.38 40.71 -38.73
C PRO A 106 8.74 41.20 -39.28
N SER A 107 9.82 40.49 -38.97
CA SER A 107 11.17 40.86 -39.43
C SER A 107 11.31 40.79 -40.95
N ARG A 108 10.73 39.74 -41.56
CA ARG A 108 10.69 39.63 -43.02
C ARG A 108 9.88 40.76 -43.66
N LYS A 109 8.72 41.09 -43.06
CA LYS A 109 7.86 42.17 -43.54
C LYS A 109 8.54 43.54 -43.43
N GLY A 110 9.23 43.80 -42.33
CA GLY A 110 10.02 45.02 -42.14
C GLY A 110 11.12 45.17 -43.19
N PHE A 111 11.85 44.09 -43.47
CA PHE A 111 12.88 44.07 -44.51
C PHE A 111 12.31 44.37 -45.91
N GLU A 112 11.20 43.71 -46.30
CA GLU A 112 10.51 44.00 -47.56
C GLU A 112 10.15 45.48 -47.70
N THR A 113 9.58 46.08 -46.64
CA THR A 113 9.22 47.50 -46.68
C THR A 113 10.43 48.42 -46.68
N SER A 114 11.54 48.02 -46.05
CA SER A 114 12.79 48.79 -46.09
C SER A 114 13.33 48.89 -47.51
N VAL A 115 13.41 47.75 -48.22
CA VAL A 115 13.82 47.71 -49.63
C VAL A 115 12.88 48.55 -50.49
N LEU A 116 11.57 48.47 -50.24
CA LEU A 116 10.57 49.25 -50.96
C LEU A 116 10.77 50.76 -50.77
N TYR A 117 10.98 51.22 -49.54
CA TYR A 117 11.14 52.64 -49.23
C TYR A 117 12.47 53.21 -49.73
N HIS A 118 13.57 52.47 -49.60
CA HIS A 118 14.85 52.89 -50.16
C HIS A 118 14.81 52.92 -51.70
N GLY A 119 14.18 51.93 -52.34
CA GLY A 119 13.99 51.93 -53.79
C GLY A 119 13.15 53.11 -54.27
N PHE A 120 12.07 53.43 -53.54
CA PHE A 120 11.23 54.61 -53.80
C PHE A 120 12.04 55.89 -53.70
N GLN A 121 12.83 56.02 -52.64
CA GLN A 121 13.66 57.19 -52.38
C GLN A 121 14.70 57.41 -53.48
N ILE A 122 15.39 56.35 -53.92
CA ILE A 122 16.39 56.43 -54.99
C ILE A 122 15.72 56.90 -56.30
N ALA A 123 14.54 56.35 -56.62
CA ALA A 123 13.79 56.75 -57.81
C ALA A 123 13.33 58.22 -57.73
N ALA A 124 12.85 58.68 -56.56
CA ALA A 124 12.48 60.08 -56.35
C ALA A 124 13.69 61.02 -56.49
N SER A 125 14.83 60.66 -55.90
CA SER A 125 16.10 61.40 -56.04
C SER A 125 16.55 61.53 -57.50
N LEU A 126 16.36 60.48 -58.30
CA LEU A 126 16.71 60.49 -59.73
C LEU A 126 15.81 61.45 -60.54
N ILE A 127 14.52 61.58 -60.17
CA ILE A 127 13.61 62.58 -60.76
C ILE A 127 14.11 64.00 -60.47
N TYR A 128 14.50 64.28 -59.21
CA TYR A 128 15.05 65.59 -58.84
C TYR A 128 16.35 65.92 -59.57
N TYR A 129 17.21 64.93 -59.80
CA TYR A 129 18.45 65.10 -60.56
C TYR A 129 18.18 65.38 -62.05
N LEU A 130 17.32 64.58 -62.69
CA LEU A 130 17.10 64.64 -64.14
C LEU A 130 16.21 65.81 -64.58
N PHE A 131 15.13 66.09 -63.85
CA PHE A 131 14.12 67.07 -64.29
C PHE A 131 14.28 68.45 -63.67
N TYR A 132 14.91 68.54 -62.49
CA TYR A 132 15.06 69.80 -61.75
C TYR A 132 16.53 70.22 -61.59
N HIS A 133 17.47 69.44 -62.14
CA HIS A 133 18.91 69.72 -62.14
C HIS A 133 19.51 70.05 -60.77
N ILE A 134 18.98 69.44 -59.70
CA ILE A 134 19.50 69.63 -58.35
C ILE A 134 20.86 68.91 -58.20
N ASP A 135 21.86 69.58 -57.60
CA ASP A 135 23.19 69.00 -57.38
C ASP A 135 23.09 67.69 -56.58
N ILE A 136 23.79 66.66 -57.05
CA ILE A 136 23.84 65.32 -56.45
C ILE A 136 24.24 65.36 -54.97
N ARG A 137 25.04 66.35 -54.54
CA ARG A 137 25.43 66.57 -53.14
C ARG A 137 24.24 66.97 -52.28
N ILE A 138 23.38 67.88 -52.76
CA ILE A 138 22.17 68.32 -52.05
C ILE A 138 21.15 67.18 -51.99
N ILE A 139 21.02 66.40 -53.07
CA ILE A 139 20.20 65.18 -53.11
C ILE A 139 20.70 64.15 -52.09
N THR A 140 22.02 64.00 -51.94
CA THR A 140 22.62 63.07 -50.97
C THR A 140 22.33 63.51 -49.53
N ILE A 141 22.37 64.82 -49.22
CA ILE A 141 21.98 65.35 -47.90
C ILE A 141 20.50 65.09 -47.62
N ASN A 142 19.62 65.34 -48.60
CA ASN A 142 18.19 65.09 -48.48
C ASN A 142 17.91 63.60 -48.21
N TYR A 143 18.62 62.70 -48.90
CA TYR A 143 18.54 61.26 -48.67
C TYR A 143 18.93 60.89 -47.24
N LEU A 144 20.06 61.41 -46.72
CA LEU A 144 20.54 61.12 -45.36
C LEU A 144 19.56 61.64 -44.28
N LEU A 145 18.97 62.82 -44.50
CA LEU A 145 17.98 63.40 -43.61
C LEU A 145 16.67 62.58 -43.53
N GLN A 146 16.32 61.91 -44.62
CA GLN A 146 15.11 61.10 -44.73
C GLN A 146 15.27 59.65 -44.27
N LEU A 147 16.48 59.22 -43.90
CA LEU A 147 16.70 57.89 -43.32
C LEU A 147 15.82 57.65 -42.09
N ASN A 148 15.56 58.68 -41.28
CA ASN A 148 14.65 58.59 -40.14
C ASN A 148 13.20 58.34 -40.57
N ILE A 149 12.70 59.00 -41.62
CA ILE A 149 11.33 58.79 -42.14
C ILE A 149 11.16 57.37 -42.67
N ILE A 150 12.15 56.88 -43.43
CA ILE A 150 12.18 55.51 -43.93
C ILE A 150 12.18 54.52 -42.76
N TYR A 151 13.05 54.74 -41.78
CA TYR A 151 13.16 53.89 -40.60
C TYR A 151 11.84 53.83 -39.80
N ILE A 152 11.17 54.96 -39.56
CA ILE A 152 9.85 55.00 -38.88
C ILE A 152 8.82 54.22 -39.66
N GLY A 153 8.80 54.37 -40.99
CA GLY A 153 7.93 53.61 -41.86
C GLY A 153 8.14 52.11 -41.68
N VAL A 154 9.41 51.66 -41.67
CA VAL A 154 9.77 50.25 -41.47
C VAL A 154 9.33 49.76 -40.10
N MET A 155 9.55 50.55 -39.04
CA MET A 155 9.13 50.19 -37.68
C MET A 155 7.63 50.16 -37.49
N THR A 156 6.89 51.04 -38.17
CA THR A 156 5.43 51.06 -38.13
C THR A 156 4.86 49.79 -38.77
N THR A 157 5.40 49.40 -39.93
CA THR A 157 5.05 48.12 -40.59
C THR A 157 5.41 46.92 -39.72
N PHE A 158 6.63 46.90 -39.16
CA PHE A 158 7.08 45.84 -38.27
C PHE A 158 6.16 45.72 -37.04
N SER A 159 5.85 46.84 -36.37
CA SER A 159 4.97 46.89 -35.20
C SER A 159 3.57 46.37 -35.50
N TYR A 160 3.01 46.74 -36.65
CA TYR A 160 1.69 46.26 -37.07
C TYR A 160 1.70 44.75 -37.36
N ALA A 161 2.70 44.26 -38.10
CA ALA A 161 2.86 42.83 -38.39
C ALA A 161 3.06 42.01 -37.11
N GLU A 162 3.84 42.55 -36.17
CA GLU A 162 4.09 41.98 -34.85
C GLU A 162 2.79 41.87 -34.04
N LEU A 163 2.00 42.93 -33.96
CA LEU A 163 0.72 42.96 -33.24
C LEU A 163 -0.25 41.88 -33.74
N GLU A 164 -0.35 41.69 -35.05
CA GLU A 164 -1.24 40.69 -35.64
C GLU A 164 -0.75 39.26 -35.42
N CYS A 165 0.56 39.04 -35.49
CA CYS A 165 1.14 37.72 -35.18
C CYS A 165 0.93 37.36 -33.71
N ARG A 166 1.13 38.29 -32.79
CA ARG A 166 0.95 38.09 -31.34
C ARG A 166 -0.45 37.58 -30.99
N LYS A 167 -1.50 38.17 -31.57
CA LYS A 167 -2.89 37.73 -31.32
C LYS A 167 -3.10 36.27 -31.70
N ASN A 168 -2.59 35.88 -32.88
CA ASN A 168 -2.73 34.51 -33.37
C ASN A 168 -1.82 33.54 -32.57
N ILE A 169 -0.59 33.95 -32.20
CA ILE A 169 0.29 33.15 -31.34
C ILE A 169 -0.37 32.92 -29.97
N ALA A 170 -0.91 33.95 -29.33
CA ALA A 170 -1.55 33.83 -28.02
C ALA A 170 -2.76 32.87 -28.04
N ALA A 171 -3.57 32.91 -29.09
CA ALA A 171 -4.67 31.98 -29.26
C ALA A 171 -4.18 30.52 -29.41
N ILE A 172 -3.18 30.28 -30.26
CA ILE A 172 -2.61 28.94 -30.44
C ILE A 172 -1.94 28.44 -29.16
N MET A 173 -1.26 29.32 -28.42
CA MET A 173 -0.59 28.99 -27.16
C MET A 173 -1.60 28.54 -26.10
N ASN A 174 -2.73 29.23 -25.96
CA ASN A 174 -3.79 28.80 -25.06
C ASN A 174 -4.32 27.40 -25.42
N GLU A 175 -4.44 27.08 -26.72
CA GLU A 175 -4.87 25.74 -27.16
C GLU A 175 -3.82 24.64 -26.97
N LEU A 176 -2.53 25.00 -26.92
CA LEU A 176 -1.43 24.06 -26.70
C LEU A 176 -1.14 23.83 -25.21
N GLN A 177 -1.79 24.56 -24.31
CA GLN A 177 -1.52 24.51 -22.88
C GLN A 177 -1.60 23.08 -22.32
N GLY A 178 -0.61 22.69 -21.51
CA GLY A 178 -0.49 21.35 -20.94
C GLY A 178 0.08 20.28 -21.88
N THR A 179 0.41 20.62 -23.14
CA THR A 179 1.04 19.68 -24.07
C THR A 179 2.55 19.86 -24.14
N ARG A 180 3.31 18.81 -24.52
CA ARG A 180 4.76 18.90 -24.75
C ARG A 180 5.14 19.91 -25.85
N TYR A 181 4.22 20.21 -26.77
CA TYR A 181 4.44 21.18 -27.85
C TYR A 181 4.46 22.63 -27.35
N TYR A 182 3.77 22.91 -26.25
CA TYR A 182 3.74 24.22 -25.59
C TYR A 182 5.16 24.66 -25.19
N GLU A 183 5.96 23.74 -24.65
CA GLU A 183 7.33 24.03 -24.21
C GLU A 183 8.27 24.27 -25.40
N ARG A 184 8.16 23.45 -26.45
CA ARG A 184 9.04 23.53 -27.65
C ARG A 184 8.95 24.85 -28.40
N VAL A 185 7.82 25.54 -28.31
CA VAL A 185 7.62 26.82 -28.98
C VAL A 185 7.73 28.01 -28.03
N SER A 186 8.03 27.78 -26.75
CA SER A 186 7.98 28.82 -25.71
C SER A 186 9.09 29.85 -25.76
N GLU A 187 10.11 29.67 -26.60
CA GLU A 187 11.23 30.63 -26.73
C GLU A 187 10.76 32.01 -27.20
N PRO A 188 11.34 33.11 -26.68
CA PRO A 188 10.98 34.45 -27.09
C PRO A 188 11.32 34.71 -28.56
N VAL A 189 10.45 35.42 -29.28
CA VAL A 189 10.68 35.82 -30.69
C VAL A 189 11.79 36.85 -30.80
N ASN A 190 11.68 37.92 -30.01
CA ASN A 190 12.61 39.03 -30.00
C ASN A 190 13.16 39.16 -28.60
N SER A 191 14.48 39.32 -28.48
CA SER A 191 15.04 39.73 -27.22
C SER A 191 14.69 41.19 -26.92
N LEU A 192 14.52 41.54 -25.65
CA LEU A 192 14.43 42.90 -25.16
C LEU A 192 15.63 43.72 -25.63
N MET A 193 16.80 43.07 -25.70
CA MET A 193 18.00 43.65 -26.28
C MET A 193 17.80 43.97 -27.77
N SER A 194 17.29 43.02 -28.56
CA SER A 194 16.97 43.25 -29.98
C SER A 194 15.96 44.38 -30.15
N LEU A 195 14.93 44.47 -29.30
CA LEU A 195 13.98 45.58 -29.34
C LEU A 195 14.59 46.91 -28.91
N PHE A 196 15.51 46.93 -27.94
CA PHE A 196 16.27 48.13 -27.56
C PHE A 196 17.14 48.62 -28.73
N PHE A 197 17.88 47.71 -29.36
CA PHE A 197 18.63 48.00 -30.58
C PHE A 197 17.72 48.55 -31.67
N LEU A 198 16.59 47.87 -31.89
CA LEU A 198 15.67 48.19 -32.96
C LEU A 198 15.01 49.54 -32.76
N TYR A 199 14.41 49.82 -31.59
CA TYR A 199 13.57 51.00 -31.33
C TYR A 199 14.32 52.21 -30.74
N ILE A 200 15.52 52.03 -30.19
CA ILE A 200 16.27 53.09 -29.53
C ILE A 200 17.63 53.32 -30.21
N LEU A 201 18.48 52.29 -30.31
CA LEU A 201 19.83 52.49 -30.84
C LEU A 201 19.83 52.85 -32.32
N LEU A 202 19.13 52.08 -33.16
CA LEU A 202 19.10 52.28 -34.60
C LEU A 202 18.56 53.67 -35.02
N PRO A 203 17.46 54.20 -34.45
CA PRO A 203 17.01 55.56 -34.75
C PRO A 203 17.97 56.62 -34.23
N VAL A 204 18.60 56.43 -33.07
CA VAL A 204 19.64 57.36 -32.58
C VAL A 204 20.85 57.37 -33.51
N VAL A 205 21.25 56.22 -34.05
CA VAL A 205 22.34 56.11 -35.04
C VAL A 205 21.96 56.76 -36.36
N PHE A 206 20.74 56.55 -36.87
CA PHE A 206 20.27 57.23 -38.08
C PHE A 206 20.18 58.74 -37.88
N PHE A 207 19.74 59.18 -36.70
CA PHE A 207 19.74 60.59 -36.33
C PHE A 207 21.15 61.17 -36.26
N SER A 208 22.08 60.52 -35.56
CA SER A 208 23.47 60.98 -35.46
C SER A 208 24.17 60.98 -36.81
N ALA A 209 23.91 59.99 -37.67
CA ALA A 209 24.39 59.98 -39.06
C ALA A 209 23.81 61.14 -39.87
N SER A 210 22.53 61.46 -39.70
CA SER A 210 21.89 62.60 -40.38
C SER A 210 22.46 63.95 -39.92
N THR A 211 22.70 64.13 -38.61
CA THR A 211 23.29 65.36 -38.07
C THR A 211 24.78 65.49 -38.38
N PHE A 212 25.52 64.38 -38.38
CA PHE A 212 26.94 64.36 -38.76
C PHE A 212 27.13 64.61 -40.27
N GLY A 213 26.28 64.02 -41.11
CA GLY A 213 26.26 64.28 -42.56
C GLY A 213 25.98 65.76 -42.88
N ILE A 214 25.05 66.38 -42.14
CA ILE A 214 24.81 67.83 -42.17
C ILE A 214 26.11 68.60 -41.86
N VAL A 215 26.78 68.28 -40.75
CA VAL A 215 27.94 69.04 -40.25
C VAL A 215 29.15 68.89 -41.18
N ILE A 216 29.51 67.67 -41.60
CA ILE A 216 30.65 67.45 -42.51
C ILE A 216 30.45 68.20 -43.82
N ILE A 217 29.25 68.08 -44.41
CA ILE A 217 29.02 68.65 -45.74
C ILE A 217 28.92 70.18 -45.64
N SER A 218 28.33 70.73 -44.57
CA SER A 218 28.36 72.18 -44.32
C SER A 218 29.78 72.75 -44.21
N LYS A 219 30.77 71.94 -43.78
CA LYS A 219 32.18 72.33 -43.68
C LYS A 219 32.97 72.15 -44.99
N THR A 220 32.59 71.22 -45.87
CA THR A 220 33.27 71.01 -47.18
C THR A 220 32.83 71.99 -48.27
N PHE A 221 31.93 72.93 -47.98
CA PHE A 221 31.47 74.01 -48.88
C PHE A 221 32.35 75.29 -48.86
N VAL A 222 33.67 75.14 -48.74
CA VAL A 222 34.70 76.21 -48.85
C VAL A 222 35.65 75.76 -49.98
N THR A 223 35.92 76.40 -51.12
CA THR A 223 35.65 77.70 -51.77
C THR A 223 35.71 77.46 -53.30
N ILE A 224 34.83 78.05 -54.11
CA ILE A 224 35.08 78.26 -55.55
C ILE A 224 35.05 79.77 -55.78
N HIS A 225 36.18 80.37 -56.14
CA HIS A 225 36.24 81.79 -56.50
C HIS A 225 35.63 82.00 -57.90
N PRO A 226 34.77 83.01 -58.13
CA PRO A 226 33.97 83.09 -59.36
C PRO A 226 34.73 83.50 -60.64
N LEU A 227 36.05 83.72 -60.61
CA LEU A 227 36.73 84.39 -61.73
C LEU A 227 38.03 83.73 -62.26
N THR A 228 38.52 82.59 -61.74
CA THR A 228 39.81 82.04 -62.23
C THR A 228 39.93 80.52 -62.34
N GLY A 229 38.93 79.72 -61.96
CA GLY A 229 38.91 78.28 -62.31
C GLY A 229 40.08 77.42 -61.79
N THR A 230 40.76 77.78 -60.71
CA THR A 230 41.82 76.96 -60.08
C THR A 230 41.40 76.44 -58.70
N ILE A 231 41.68 75.15 -58.45
CA ILE A 231 41.50 74.47 -57.16
C ILE A 231 42.82 74.56 -56.40
N SER A 232 42.86 75.26 -55.27
CA SER A 232 43.96 75.11 -54.30
C SER A 232 43.41 74.66 -52.95
N THR A 233 43.83 73.48 -52.55
CA THR A 233 43.72 72.97 -51.18
C THR A 233 44.69 73.76 -50.29
N LEU A 234 44.19 74.55 -49.35
CA LEU A 234 45.00 75.06 -48.24
C LEU A 234 44.35 74.71 -46.91
N GLU A 235 45.01 73.82 -46.17
CA GLU A 235 44.97 73.82 -44.71
C GLU A 235 45.14 75.25 -44.21
N LEU A 236 44.28 75.73 -43.32
CA LEU A 236 44.62 76.92 -42.54
C LEU A 236 44.02 76.89 -41.13
N SER A 237 44.94 77.20 -40.25
CA SER A 237 44.97 77.16 -38.80
C SER A 237 44.12 78.22 -38.13
N LEU A 238 43.79 77.90 -36.87
CA LEU A 238 43.04 78.61 -35.83
C LEU A 238 43.51 80.04 -35.44
N LYS A 239 43.85 80.97 -36.34
CA LYS A 239 44.39 82.28 -35.88
C LYS A 239 44.00 83.59 -36.57
N GLU A 240 42.95 83.63 -37.38
CA GLU A 240 42.37 84.90 -37.89
C GLU A 240 40.84 84.92 -37.88
N LEU A 241 40.23 84.81 -36.70
CA LEU A 241 38.76 84.80 -36.53
C LEU A 241 38.24 86.00 -35.72
N SER A 242 38.79 87.20 -35.96
CA SER A 242 38.31 88.47 -35.39
C SER A 242 37.94 89.54 -36.44
N GLY A 243 37.80 89.18 -37.72
CA GLY A 243 37.34 90.10 -38.77
C GLY A 243 36.39 89.42 -39.73
N ASN A 244 35.16 89.93 -39.84
CA ASN A 244 34.12 89.66 -40.83
C ASN A 244 34.38 88.51 -41.81
N PHE A 245 34.19 87.27 -41.33
CA PHE A 245 34.08 86.09 -42.19
C PHE A 245 32.67 86.08 -42.81
N THR A 246 32.54 86.60 -44.03
CA THR A 246 31.40 86.29 -44.89
C THR A 246 31.48 84.81 -45.25
N PHE A 247 30.61 83.99 -44.64
CA PHE A 247 30.37 82.61 -45.05
C PHE A 247 30.25 82.56 -46.58
N GLY A 248 31.08 81.75 -47.22
CA GLY A 248 30.84 81.31 -48.60
C GLY A 248 29.46 80.66 -48.63
N LEU A 249 28.52 81.42 -49.17
CA LEU A 249 27.10 81.16 -49.11
C LEU A 249 26.79 79.81 -49.79
N LEU A 250 26.30 78.83 -49.01
CA LEU A 250 25.04 78.16 -49.39
C LEU A 250 24.17 79.26 -50.03
N PRO A 251 23.56 79.08 -51.23
CA PRO A 251 22.79 80.16 -51.86
C PRO A 251 21.98 80.87 -50.76
N LYS A 252 21.99 82.21 -50.67
CA LYS A 252 21.47 82.99 -49.51
C LYS A 252 20.08 82.52 -49.03
N ASP A 253 19.36 81.80 -49.88
CA ASP A 253 18.05 81.21 -49.69
C ASP A 253 18.04 79.81 -49.04
N PHE A 254 19.16 79.06 -48.96
CA PHE A 254 19.24 77.77 -48.27
C PHE A 254 19.39 77.96 -46.75
N SER A 255 18.30 78.41 -46.16
CA SER A 255 18.20 78.86 -44.77
C SER A 255 18.58 77.78 -43.75
N SER A 256 19.56 78.06 -42.90
CA SER A 256 19.92 77.30 -41.70
C SER A 256 18.71 76.97 -40.80
N SER A 257 17.67 77.79 -40.83
CA SER A 257 16.39 77.57 -40.14
C SER A 257 15.70 76.25 -40.54
N ARG A 258 15.73 75.87 -41.82
CA ARG A 258 15.09 74.64 -42.31
C ARG A 258 15.77 73.38 -41.81
N MET A 259 17.10 73.40 -41.77
CA MET A 259 17.89 72.29 -41.22
C MET A 259 17.66 72.13 -39.72
N ILE A 260 17.52 73.24 -38.98
CA ILE A 260 17.16 73.22 -37.55
C ILE A 260 15.74 72.65 -37.37
N THR A 261 14.75 73.10 -38.16
CA THR A 261 13.37 72.56 -38.07
C THR A 261 13.31 71.06 -38.36
N ALA A 262 14.05 70.59 -39.37
CA ALA A 262 14.19 69.16 -39.69
C ALA A 262 14.81 68.37 -38.52
N GLY A 263 15.84 68.90 -37.86
CA GLY A 263 16.46 68.29 -36.69
C GLY A 263 15.53 68.20 -35.48
N ILE A 264 14.71 69.22 -35.24
CA ILE A 264 13.70 69.23 -34.16
C ILE A 264 12.62 68.17 -34.44
N ILE A 265 12.09 68.10 -35.65
CA ILE A 265 11.08 67.11 -36.04
C ILE A 265 11.60 65.69 -35.82
N ASN A 266 12.82 65.40 -36.29
CA ASN A 266 13.45 64.10 -36.08
C ASN A 266 13.65 63.78 -34.58
N SER A 267 13.99 64.77 -33.76
CA SER A 267 14.15 64.61 -32.30
C SER A 267 12.83 64.28 -31.60
N VAL A 268 11.73 64.98 -31.93
CA VAL A 268 10.39 64.73 -31.39
C VAL A 268 9.91 63.32 -31.73
N ILE A 269 10.17 62.87 -32.94
CA ILE A 269 9.81 61.53 -33.42
C ILE A 269 10.53 60.42 -32.63
N ILE A 270 11.82 60.60 -32.35
CA ILE A 270 12.62 59.63 -31.58
C ILE A 270 12.09 59.56 -30.15
N ILE A 271 11.82 60.71 -29.53
CA ILE A 271 11.23 60.78 -28.18
C ILE A 271 9.89 60.05 -28.15
N LEU A 272 9.02 60.26 -29.15
CA LEU A 272 7.74 59.56 -29.25
C LEU A 272 7.90 58.04 -29.33
N HIS A 273 8.86 57.54 -30.14
CA HIS A 273 9.13 56.10 -30.25
C HIS A 273 9.64 55.51 -28.93
N VAL A 274 10.54 56.20 -28.24
CA VAL A 274 11.05 55.79 -26.93
C VAL A 274 9.91 55.73 -25.91
N LEU A 275 9.02 56.73 -25.87
CA LEU A 275 7.86 56.73 -24.97
C LEU A 275 6.90 55.56 -25.22
N LEU A 276 6.63 55.24 -26.50
CA LEU A 276 5.80 54.09 -26.86
C LEU A 276 6.45 52.77 -26.46
N TYR A 277 7.78 52.66 -26.58
CA TYR A 277 8.53 51.49 -26.14
C TYR A 277 8.48 51.31 -24.61
N ILE A 278 8.68 52.38 -23.84
CA ILE A 278 8.58 52.35 -22.37
C ILE A 278 7.17 51.96 -21.93
N LYS A 279 6.13 52.55 -22.55
CA LYS A 279 4.73 52.20 -22.26
C LYS A 279 4.43 50.72 -22.51
N LYS A 280 5.02 50.15 -23.59
CA LYS A 280 4.90 48.72 -23.93
C LYS A 280 5.53 47.84 -22.85
N ILE A 281 6.73 48.14 -22.37
CA ILE A 281 7.40 47.36 -21.30
C ILE A 281 6.64 47.48 -19.98
N ALA A 282 6.29 48.69 -19.56
CA ALA A 282 5.59 48.95 -18.30
C ALA A 282 4.28 48.15 -18.20
N TYR A 283 3.54 48.05 -19.31
CA TYR A 283 2.31 47.25 -19.37
C TYR A 283 2.54 45.77 -19.02
N TYR A 284 3.60 45.13 -19.54
CA TYR A 284 3.87 43.72 -19.26
C TYR A 284 4.40 43.49 -17.84
N ILE A 285 5.26 44.40 -17.34
CA ILE A 285 5.76 44.35 -15.95
C ILE A 285 4.60 44.45 -14.97
N PHE A 286 3.65 45.36 -15.19
CA PHE A 286 2.49 45.53 -14.32
C PHE A 286 1.60 44.28 -14.27
N ARG A 287 1.36 43.62 -15.41
CA ARG A 287 0.58 42.35 -15.44
C ARG A 287 1.31 41.22 -14.73
N MET A 288 2.63 41.13 -14.88
CA MET A 288 3.45 40.16 -14.17
C MET A 288 3.46 40.41 -12.66
N GLY A 289 3.50 41.68 -12.23
CA GLY A 289 3.34 42.07 -10.84
C GLY A 289 2.01 41.57 -10.26
N LYS A 290 0.88 41.85 -10.93
CA LYS A 290 -0.43 41.33 -10.51
C LYS A 290 -0.49 39.81 -10.40
N ALA A 291 0.16 39.11 -11.33
CA ALA A 291 0.23 37.66 -11.34
C ALA A 291 1.00 37.10 -10.13
N LEU A 292 2.19 37.66 -9.87
CA LEU A 292 3.03 37.30 -8.73
C LEU A 292 2.37 37.63 -7.40
N THR A 293 1.70 38.78 -7.29
CA THR A 293 0.90 39.14 -6.13
C THR A 293 -0.20 38.10 -5.90
N ALA A 294 -0.93 37.69 -6.94
CA ALA A 294 -1.99 36.70 -6.77
C ALA A 294 -1.48 35.32 -6.33
N ILE A 295 -0.26 34.94 -6.74
CA ILE A 295 0.44 33.73 -6.24
C ILE A 295 0.87 33.91 -4.78
N SER A 296 1.49 35.05 -4.45
CA SER A 296 1.97 35.37 -3.09
C SER A 296 0.85 35.40 -2.05
N ILE A 297 -0.37 35.70 -2.48
CA ILE A 297 -1.54 35.81 -1.61
C ILE A 297 -2.27 34.45 -1.48
N GLY A 298 -1.83 33.42 -2.20
CA GLY A 298 -2.40 32.07 -2.12
C GLY A 298 -3.63 31.84 -3.02
N ASN A 299 -3.99 32.79 -3.89
CA ASN A 299 -5.15 32.67 -4.79
C ASN A 299 -4.84 31.82 -6.04
N ILE A 300 -4.02 30.79 -5.92
CA ILE A 300 -3.45 30.10 -7.07
C ILE A 300 -4.54 29.29 -7.82
N THR A 301 -5.59 28.87 -7.11
CA THR A 301 -6.73 28.13 -7.67
C THR A 301 -7.61 28.98 -8.59
N LYS A 302 -7.85 30.26 -8.26
CA LYS A 302 -8.76 31.13 -9.05
C LYS A 302 -8.05 32.05 -10.04
N VAL A 303 -6.72 32.20 -9.95
CA VAL A 303 -5.97 33.03 -10.91
C VAL A 303 -6.11 32.48 -12.32
N LYS A 304 -6.70 33.27 -13.22
CA LYS A 304 -6.72 32.93 -14.65
C LYS A 304 -5.30 32.96 -15.19
N LEU A 305 -4.97 31.93 -15.96
CA LEU A 305 -3.68 31.84 -16.65
C LEU A 305 -3.57 32.99 -17.63
N PHE A 306 -2.38 33.58 -17.70
CA PHE A 306 -2.15 34.78 -18.49
C PHE A 306 -1.95 34.41 -19.96
N PRO A 307 -2.44 35.23 -20.90
CA PRO A 307 -2.18 35.00 -22.32
C PRO A 307 -0.69 35.17 -22.62
N VAL A 308 -0.11 34.20 -23.33
CA VAL A 308 1.31 34.17 -23.69
C VAL A 308 1.45 34.43 -25.19
N ASP A 309 2.04 35.55 -25.58
CA ASP A 309 2.25 35.92 -26.99
C ASP A 309 3.65 35.59 -27.52
N LEU A 310 4.53 35.08 -26.64
CA LEU A 310 5.91 34.66 -26.89
C LEU A 310 6.82 35.72 -27.47
N ASN A 311 6.41 36.98 -27.46
CA ASN A 311 7.09 37.96 -28.26
C ASN A 311 8.40 38.43 -27.63
N THR A 312 8.44 38.49 -26.31
CA THR A 312 9.56 39.00 -25.52
C THR A 312 9.92 38.02 -24.42
N GLU A 313 11.09 38.18 -23.82
CA GLU A 313 11.48 37.46 -22.61
C GLU A 313 10.44 37.66 -21.51
N ILE A 314 9.79 38.83 -21.43
CA ILE A 314 8.71 39.07 -20.46
C ILE A 314 7.51 38.15 -20.72
N SER A 315 7.14 37.91 -21.98
CA SER A 315 6.11 36.91 -22.28
C SER A 315 6.57 35.48 -21.99
N HIS A 316 7.87 35.19 -22.14
CA HIS A 316 8.42 33.89 -21.74
C HIS A 316 8.39 33.72 -20.22
N THR A 317 8.71 34.76 -19.45
CA THR A 317 8.56 34.77 -17.98
C THR A 317 7.10 34.58 -17.59
N MET A 318 6.15 35.18 -18.31
CA MET A 318 4.72 34.94 -18.10
C MET A 318 4.33 33.47 -18.34
N TYR A 319 4.94 32.82 -19.34
CA TYR A 319 4.79 31.39 -19.57
C TYR A 319 5.33 30.56 -18.38
N LEU A 320 6.53 30.86 -17.89
CA LEU A 320 7.12 30.19 -16.73
C LEU A 320 6.24 30.39 -15.48
N LEU A 321 5.65 31.57 -15.33
CA LEU A 321 4.73 31.87 -14.24
C LEU A 321 3.45 31.04 -14.31
N ASN A 322 2.86 30.87 -15.50
CA ASN A 322 1.75 29.95 -15.72
C ASN A 322 2.12 28.51 -15.35
N LYS A 323 3.34 28.06 -15.66
CA LYS A 323 3.84 26.73 -15.29
C LYS A 323 3.94 26.57 -13.77
N ILE A 324 4.44 27.58 -13.06
CA ILE A 324 4.48 27.61 -11.59
C ILE A 324 3.06 27.48 -11.02
N ILE A 325 2.10 28.28 -11.51
CA ILE A 325 0.68 28.20 -11.08
C ILE A 325 0.12 26.78 -11.23
N MET A 326 0.40 26.11 -12.36
CA MET A 326 -0.07 24.75 -12.60
C MET A 326 0.57 23.73 -11.63
N ILE A 327 1.88 23.83 -11.37
CA ILE A 327 2.58 22.96 -10.42
C ILE A 327 2.00 23.12 -9.02
N PHE A 328 1.77 24.36 -8.57
CA PHE A 328 1.18 24.61 -7.26
C PHE A 328 -0.24 24.04 -7.12
N ARG A 329 -1.07 24.13 -8.17
CA ARG A 329 -2.40 23.48 -8.18
C ARG A 329 -2.31 21.97 -8.06
N ASP A 330 -1.38 21.34 -8.78
CA ASP A 330 -1.16 19.90 -8.70
C ASP A 330 -0.69 19.46 -7.30
N ILE A 331 0.24 20.22 -6.71
CA ILE A 331 0.68 20.00 -5.31
C ILE A 331 -0.50 20.12 -4.36
N GLN A 332 -1.33 21.16 -4.47
CA GLN A 332 -2.48 21.36 -3.59
C GLN A 332 -3.47 20.20 -3.67
N ASN A 333 -3.83 19.76 -4.88
CA ASN A 333 -4.73 18.62 -5.07
C ASN A 333 -4.15 17.33 -4.48
N LYS A 334 -2.86 17.06 -4.72
CA LYS A 334 -2.18 15.87 -4.16
C LYS A 334 -2.10 15.91 -2.64
N THR A 335 -1.83 17.09 -2.07
CA THR A 335 -1.83 17.27 -0.62
C THR A 335 -3.22 17.05 -0.02
N GLU A 336 -4.29 17.53 -0.67
CA GLU A 336 -5.67 17.29 -0.24
C GLU A 336 -6.05 15.80 -0.30
N SER A 337 -5.72 15.11 -1.40
CA SER A 337 -5.93 13.66 -1.51
C SER A 337 -5.16 12.87 -0.44
N ALA A 338 -3.87 13.15 -0.27
CA ALA A 338 -3.06 12.50 0.76
C ALA A 338 -3.58 12.77 2.17
N ASN A 339 -4.10 13.99 2.43
CA ASN A 339 -4.69 14.34 3.70
C ASN A 339 -5.97 13.54 3.99
N ASN A 340 -6.82 13.34 2.99
CA ASN A 340 -8.03 12.53 3.14
C ASN A 340 -7.69 11.05 3.41
N GLU A 341 -6.68 10.50 2.74
CA GLU A 341 -6.18 9.14 3.01
C GLU A 341 -5.63 8.99 4.44
N ILE A 342 -4.95 10.02 4.98
CA ILE A 342 -4.49 10.05 6.38
C ILE A 342 -5.68 10.04 7.35
N ILE A 343 -6.74 10.82 7.08
CA ILE A 343 -7.95 10.85 7.92
C ILE A 343 -8.62 9.48 7.95
N GLU A 344 -8.82 8.86 6.78
CA GLU A 344 -9.43 7.54 6.66
C GLU A 344 -8.58 6.46 7.37
N SER A 345 -7.27 6.44 7.10
CA SER A 345 -6.35 5.50 7.76
C SER A 345 -6.33 5.69 9.28
N GLY A 346 -6.38 6.94 9.76
CA GLY A 346 -6.47 7.24 11.19
C GLY A 346 -7.76 6.74 11.84
N ALA A 347 -8.90 6.82 11.14
CA ALA A 347 -10.16 6.27 11.61
C ALA A 347 -10.11 4.74 11.73
N ASN A 348 -9.62 4.05 10.69
CA ASN A 348 -9.47 2.59 10.71
C ASN A 348 -8.52 2.12 11.81
N LEU A 349 -7.39 2.81 12.02
CA LEU A 349 -6.46 2.48 13.10
C LEU A 349 -7.07 2.70 14.50
N ASN A 350 -7.98 3.66 14.66
CA ASN A 350 -8.67 3.89 15.92
C ASN A 350 -9.62 2.73 16.25
N GLU A 351 -10.35 2.24 15.25
CA GLU A 351 -11.22 1.07 15.38
C GLU A 351 -10.40 -0.18 15.76
N ILE A 352 -9.31 -0.44 15.04
CA ILE A 352 -8.40 -1.55 15.33
C ILE A 352 -7.82 -1.43 16.74
N SER A 353 -7.45 -0.22 17.19
CA SER A 353 -6.94 -0.01 18.56
C SER A 353 -8.02 -0.31 19.62
N ALA A 354 -9.28 0.04 19.36
CA ALA A 354 -10.39 -0.26 20.25
C ALA A 354 -10.67 -1.77 20.33
N GLU A 355 -10.74 -2.46 19.19
CA GLU A 355 -10.92 -3.92 19.11
C GLU A 355 -9.76 -4.67 19.78
N THR A 356 -8.53 -4.16 19.61
CA THR A 356 -7.34 -4.70 20.27
C THR A 356 -7.45 -4.63 21.79
N LYS A 357 -7.96 -3.52 22.35
CA LYS A 357 -8.14 -3.38 23.80
C LYS A 357 -9.14 -4.40 24.35
N GLU A 358 -10.24 -4.64 23.64
CA GLU A 358 -11.22 -5.65 24.00
C GLU A 358 -10.61 -7.06 23.94
N THR A 359 -9.89 -7.36 22.87
CA THR A 359 -9.20 -8.64 22.68
C THR A 359 -8.20 -8.91 23.81
N VAL A 360 -7.41 -7.91 24.21
CA VAL A 360 -6.48 -7.99 25.35
C VAL A 360 -7.23 -8.29 26.65
N ALA A 361 -8.36 -7.64 26.89
CA ALA A 361 -9.16 -7.90 28.09
C ALA A 361 -9.71 -9.33 28.10
N MET A 362 -10.23 -9.81 26.96
CA MET A 362 -10.71 -11.18 26.79
C MET A 362 -9.59 -12.20 27.01
N GLN A 363 -8.42 -12.00 26.40
CA GLN A 363 -7.27 -12.90 26.57
C GLN A 363 -6.81 -12.97 28.02
N ASN A 364 -6.76 -11.85 28.74
CA ASN A 364 -6.43 -11.85 30.16
C ASN A 364 -7.43 -12.66 31.01
N MET A 365 -8.73 -12.54 30.73
CA MET A 365 -9.75 -13.36 31.41
C MET A 365 -9.55 -14.85 31.13
N SER A 366 -9.32 -15.21 29.86
CA SER A 366 -9.08 -16.60 29.47
C SER A 366 -7.79 -17.17 30.08
N LEU A 367 -6.71 -16.40 30.15
CA LEU A 367 -5.48 -16.84 30.83
C LEU A 367 -5.71 -17.07 32.32
N SER A 368 -6.51 -16.23 32.98
CA SER A 368 -6.88 -16.41 34.38
C SER A 368 -7.69 -17.71 34.58
N GLU A 369 -8.68 -17.96 33.72
CA GLU A 369 -9.52 -19.17 33.78
C GLU A 369 -8.72 -20.46 33.54
N ILE A 370 -7.80 -20.44 32.58
CA ILE A 370 -6.90 -21.58 32.32
C ILE A 370 -6.01 -21.83 33.54
N THR A 371 -5.47 -20.76 34.15
CA THR A 371 -4.62 -20.87 35.35
C THR A 371 -5.39 -21.51 36.51
N GLU A 372 -6.62 -21.06 36.76
CA GLU A 372 -7.49 -21.64 37.78
C GLU A 372 -7.80 -23.12 37.50
N THR A 373 -8.07 -23.45 36.24
CA THR A 373 -8.35 -24.83 35.80
C THR A 373 -7.14 -25.75 36.03
N ILE A 374 -5.93 -25.28 35.73
CA ILE A 374 -4.69 -26.02 35.99
C ILE A 374 -4.49 -26.24 37.48
N GLN A 375 -4.73 -25.21 38.30
CA GLN A 375 -4.61 -25.34 39.75
C GLN A 375 -5.58 -26.39 40.29
N LYS A 376 -6.87 -26.29 39.96
CA LYS A 376 -7.90 -27.27 40.35
C LYS A 376 -7.57 -28.69 39.87
N THR A 377 -7.08 -28.83 38.64
CA THR A 377 -6.75 -30.16 38.10
C THR A 377 -5.51 -30.76 38.76
N THR A 378 -4.57 -29.93 39.18
CA THR A 378 -3.39 -30.35 39.95
C THR A 378 -3.79 -30.85 41.34
N GLU A 379 -4.70 -30.13 42.02
CA GLU A 379 -5.27 -30.56 43.31
C GLU A 379 -6.01 -31.90 43.17
N VAL A 380 -6.87 -32.05 42.16
CA VAL A 380 -7.56 -33.33 41.89
C VAL A 380 -6.58 -34.45 41.59
N SER A 381 -5.52 -34.18 40.81
CA SER A 381 -4.50 -35.18 40.50
C SER A 381 -3.76 -35.65 41.76
N ALA A 382 -3.52 -34.76 42.72
CA ALA A 382 -2.92 -35.10 44.01
C ALA A 382 -3.84 -36.01 44.86
N ASP A 383 -5.13 -35.70 44.92
CA ASP A 383 -6.12 -36.53 45.63
C ASP A 383 -6.24 -37.93 44.99
N VAL A 384 -6.29 -38.00 43.66
CA VAL A 384 -6.29 -39.28 42.93
C VAL A 384 -5.02 -40.08 43.22
N LYS A 385 -3.83 -39.45 43.25
CA LYS A 385 -2.57 -40.15 43.62
C LYS A 385 -2.66 -40.74 45.04
N GLN A 386 -3.23 -40.02 46.00
CA GLN A 386 -3.45 -40.53 47.36
C GLN A 386 -4.37 -41.75 47.36
N LYS A 387 -5.51 -41.68 46.65
CA LYS A 387 -6.46 -42.80 46.54
C LYS A 387 -5.86 -44.03 45.86
N LEU A 388 -5.04 -43.85 44.83
CA LEU A 388 -4.34 -44.96 44.19
C LEU A 388 -3.32 -45.62 45.14
N SER A 389 -2.69 -44.84 46.04
CA SER A 389 -1.82 -45.41 47.08
C SER A 389 -2.60 -46.31 48.06
N GLU A 390 -3.80 -45.88 48.47
CA GLU A 390 -4.71 -46.69 49.28
C GLU A 390 -5.10 -47.99 48.55
N VAL A 391 -5.44 -47.91 47.26
CA VAL A 391 -5.77 -49.08 46.43
C VAL A 391 -4.59 -50.06 46.33
N ILE A 392 -3.37 -49.58 46.10
CA ILE A 392 -2.16 -50.42 46.08
C ILE A 392 -1.99 -51.16 47.42
N ASN A 393 -2.18 -50.47 48.54
CA ASN A 393 -2.05 -51.07 49.86
C ASN A 393 -3.09 -52.18 50.10
N VAL A 394 -4.35 -51.94 49.73
CA VAL A 394 -5.42 -52.96 49.82
C VAL A 394 -5.14 -54.15 48.90
N ALA A 395 -4.71 -53.90 47.67
CA ALA A 395 -4.37 -54.96 46.72
C ALA A 395 -3.18 -55.80 47.20
N LYS A 396 -2.12 -55.18 47.74
CA LYS A 396 -0.99 -55.89 48.36
C LYS A 396 -1.40 -56.75 49.56
N LYS A 397 -2.27 -56.21 50.43
CA LYS A 397 -2.80 -56.96 51.58
C LYS A 397 -3.64 -58.15 51.11
N THR A 398 -4.46 -57.97 50.07
CA THR A 398 -5.26 -59.05 49.46
C THR A 398 -4.36 -60.14 48.88
N LEU A 399 -3.27 -59.76 48.21
CA LEU A 399 -2.30 -60.69 47.65
C LEU A 399 -1.62 -61.52 48.74
N SER A 400 -1.19 -60.88 49.83
CA SER A 400 -0.61 -61.54 51.00
C SER A 400 -1.61 -62.49 51.67
N ASN A 401 -2.87 -62.06 51.86
CA ASN A 401 -3.91 -62.91 52.43
C ASN A 401 -4.23 -64.12 51.54
N ALA A 402 -4.31 -63.94 50.21
CA ALA A 402 -4.55 -65.03 49.27
C ALA A 402 -3.41 -66.06 49.29
N GLN A 403 -2.15 -65.60 49.38
CA GLN A 403 -0.98 -66.46 49.54
C GLN A 403 -1.00 -67.23 50.88
N LYS A 404 -1.35 -66.56 51.97
CA LYS A 404 -1.50 -67.22 53.27
C LYS A 404 -2.60 -68.29 53.23
N ASN A 405 -3.78 -67.95 52.72
CA ASN A 405 -4.89 -68.89 52.60
C ASN A 405 -4.52 -70.10 51.74
N PHE A 406 -3.74 -69.92 50.67
CA PHE A 406 -3.23 -71.02 49.87
C PHE A 406 -2.33 -71.96 50.71
N SER A 407 -1.45 -71.39 51.54
CA SER A 407 -0.60 -72.17 52.47
C SER A 407 -1.43 -72.93 53.50
N ASP A 408 -2.39 -72.24 54.16
CA ASP A 408 -3.25 -72.83 55.19
C ASP A 408 -4.10 -73.97 54.61
N PHE A 409 -4.60 -73.84 53.37
CA PHE A 409 -5.31 -74.92 52.68
C PHE A 409 -4.40 -76.08 52.28
N SER A 410 -3.15 -75.82 51.88
CA SER A 410 -2.19 -76.89 51.60
C SER A 410 -1.93 -77.76 52.83
N GLU A 411 -1.88 -77.17 54.02
CA GLU A 411 -1.77 -77.91 55.28
C GLU A 411 -3.06 -78.70 55.58
N ASN A 412 -4.23 -78.10 55.35
CA ASN A 412 -5.52 -78.76 55.52
C ASN A 412 -5.67 -79.99 54.61
N PHE A 413 -5.22 -79.92 53.34
CA PHE A 413 -5.18 -81.07 52.43
C PHE A 413 -4.37 -82.24 53.00
N SER A 414 -3.19 -81.96 53.57
CA SER A 414 -2.37 -82.99 54.21
C SER A 414 -3.08 -83.62 55.42
N LYS A 415 -3.86 -82.84 56.18
CA LYS A 415 -4.65 -83.35 57.30
C LYS A 415 -5.86 -84.18 56.85
N ILE A 416 -6.51 -83.79 55.77
CA ILE A 416 -7.60 -84.58 55.16
C ILE A 416 -7.06 -85.92 54.65
N GLU A 417 -5.88 -85.95 54.05
CA GLU A 417 -5.19 -87.19 53.64
C GLU A 417 -4.92 -88.10 54.85
N GLU A 418 -4.38 -87.55 55.94
CA GLU A 418 -4.17 -88.29 57.20
C GLU A 418 -5.47 -88.87 57.79
N ILE A 419 -6.58 -88.11 57.73
CA ILE A 419 -7.91 -88.59 58.16
C ILE A 419 -8.42 -89.70 57.22
N THR A 420 -8.19 -89.57 55.91
CA THR A 420 -8.57 -90.57 54.91
C THR A 420 -7.88 -91.90 55.22
N ASP A 421 -6.57 -91.86 55.45
CA ASP A 421 -5.76 -93.04 55.79
C ASP A 421 -6.22 -93.65 57.12
N THR A 422 -6.44 -92.83 58.14
CA THR A 422 -6.88 -93.28 59.47
C THR A 422 -8.27 -93.93 59.41
N ASN A 423 -9.21 -93.35 58.65
CA ASN A 423 -10.55 -93.92 58.47
C ASN A 423 -10.49 -95.26 57.72
N GLN A 424 -9.65 -95.37 56.68
CA GLN A 424 -9.44 -96.61 55.95
C GLN A 424 -8.84 -97.71 56.84
N MET A 425 -7.86 -97.36 57.67
CA MET A 425 -7.30 -98.28 58.68
C MET A 425 -8.38 -98.72 59.67
N THR A 426 -9.21 -97.79 60.16
CA THR A 426 -10.31 -98.09 61.11
C THR A 426 -11.32 -99.07 60.51
N ILE A 427 -11.74 -98.87 59.25
CA ILE A 427 -12.64 -99.81 58.55
C ILE A 427 -12.01 -101.20 58.48
N THR A 428 -10.73 -101.28 58.12
CA THR A 428 -9.98 -102.55 58.03
C THR A 428 -9.89 -103.27 59.38
N GLU A 429 -9.67 -102.54 60.48
CA GLU A 429 -9.65 -103.13 61.83
C GLU A 429 -11.02 -103.68 62.26
N ILE A 430 -12.10 -103.00 61.88
CA ILE A 430 -13.47 -103.43 62.17
C ILE A 430 -13.84 -104.67 61.34
N GLU A 431 -13.43 -104.74 60.07
CA GLU A 431 -13.57 -105.95 59.26
C GLU A 431 -12.83 -107.14 59.89
N GLN A 432 -11.61 -106.93 60.38
CA GLN A 432 -10.86 -107.96 61.10
C GLN A 432 -11.54 -108.38 62.40
N LEU A 433 -12.13 -107.43 63.15
CA LEU A 433 -12.90 -107.73 64.35
C LEU A 433 -14.13 -108.58 64.02
N SER A 434 -14.87 -108.21 62.97
CA SER A 434 -16.04 -108.97 62.49
C SER A 434 -15.66 -110.41 62.14
N SER A 435 -14.53 -110.61 61.44
CA SER A 435 -13.99 -111.95 61.14
C SER A 435 -13.62 -112.76 62.40
N LYS A 436 -13.01 -112.13 63.40
CA LYS A 436 -12.70 -112.77 64.69
C LYS A 436 -13.97 -113.16 65.46
N ILE A 437 -14.99 -112.30 65.43
CA ILE A 437 -16.28 -112.55 66.09
C ILE A 437 -17.02 -113.72 65.44
N LEU A 438 -16.97 -113.85 64.10
CA LEU A 438 -17.48 -115.04 63.40
C LEU A 438 -16.79 -116.33 63.88
N SER A 439 -15.47 -116.30 64.06
CA SER A 439 -14.73 -117.46 64.59
C SER A 439 -15.16 -117.82 66.03
N ILE A 440 -15.51 -116.83 66.86
CA ILE A 440 -16.05 -117.05 68.21
C ILE A 440 -17.48 -117.62 68.14
N HIS A 441 -18.30 -117.14 67.20
CA HIS A 441 -19.65 -117.67 66.96
C HIS A 441 -19.62 -119.19 66.70
N ASP A 442 -18.68 -119.64 65.87
CA ASP A 442 -18.48 -121.07 65.57
C ASP A 442 -18.11 -121.88 66.82
N ILE A 443 -17.23 -121.34 67.68
CA ILE A 443 -16.83 -121.98 68.95
C ILE A 443 -18.02 -122.07 69.91
N ILE A 444 -18.77 -120.98 70.10
CA ILE A 444 -19.94 -120.97 70.98
C ILE A 444 -21.01 -121.94 70.48
N THR A 445 -21.20 -122.05 69.16
CA THR A 445 -22.12 -123.02 68.56
C THR A 445 -21.68 -124.47 68.81
N MET A 446 -20.37 -124.73 68.80
CA MET A 446 -19.82 -126.03 69.20
C MET A 446 -20.02 -126.32 70.69
N ILE A 447 -19.79 -125.34 71.58
CA ILE A 447 -20.02 -125.51 73.03
C ILE A 447 -21.49 -125.77 73.33
N ASP A 448 -22.39 -125.06 72.65
CA ASP A 448 -23.84 -125.27 72.74
C ASP A 448 -24.21 -126.71 72.36
N SER A 449 -23.66 -127.21 71.25
CA SER A 449 -23.82 -128.61 70.83
C SER A 449 -23.23 -129.62 71.83
N LEU A 450 -22.09 -129.31 72.47
CA LEU A 450 -21.47 -130.17 73.48
C LEU A 450 -22.29 -130.19 74.77
N ALA A 451 -22.86 -129.05 75.17
CA ALA A 451 -23.72 -128.93 76.33
C ALA A 451 -25.05 -129.68 76.11
N GLU A 452 -25.64 -129.59 74.92
CA GLU A 452 -26.80 -130.40 74.50
C GLU A 452 -26.50 -131.91 74.60
N GLN A 453 -25.36 -132.34 74.07
CA GLN A 453 -24.91 -133.73 74.18
C GLN A 453 -24.68 -134.16 75.64
N THR A 454 -24.05 -133.30 76.44
CA THR A 454 -23.78 -133.55 77.87
C THR A 454 -25.08 -133.66 78.66
N LYS A 455 -26.08 -132.82 78.35
CA LYS A 455 -27.43 -132.90 78.93
C LYS A 455 -28.09 -134.24 78.62
N ILE A 456 -28.00 -134.73 77.38
CA ILE A 456 -28.54 -136.03 76.98
C ILE A 456 -27.81 -137.17 77.70
N ILE A 457 -26.49 -137.11 77.81
CA ILE A 457 -25.68 -138.11 78.53
C ILE A 457 -26.05 -138.13 80.02
N ALA A 458 -26.16 -136.97 80.66
CA ALA A 458 -26.53 -136.82 82.05
C ALA A 458 -27.94 -137.34 82.32
N PHE A 459 -28.91 -137.01 81.46
CA PHE A 459 -30.27 -137.52 81.53
C PHE A 459 -30.32 -139.06 81.42
N ASN A 460 -29.55 -139.65 80.49
CA ASN A 460 -29.45 -141.10 80.37
C ASN A 460 -28.83 -141.74 81.62
N ALA A 461 -27.82 -141.10 82.23
CA ALA A 461 -27.19 -141.58 83.46
C ALA A 461 -28.13 -141.48 84.68
N GLU A 462 -28.91 -140.40 84.78
CA GLU A 462 -29.93 -140.19 85.81
C GLU A 462 -31.02 -141.27 85.73
N LEU A 463 -31.45 -141.61 84.52
CA LEU A 463 -32.46 -142.63 84.25
C LEU A 463 -31.96 -144.04 84.64
N VAL A 464 -30.68 -144.33 84.39
CA VAL A 464 -30.03 -145.59 84.85
C VAL A 464 -29.88 -145.61 86.37
N ALA A 465 -29.52 -144.50 87.01
CA ALA A 465 -29.40 -144.40 88.47
C ALA A 465 -30.74 -144.65 89.19
N ASN A 466 -31.86 -144.20 88.62
CA ASN A 466 -33.22 -144.45 89.13
C ASN A 466 -33.71 -145.90 88.93
N SER A 467 -33.06 -146.69 88.08
CA SER A 467 -33.46 -148.07 87.76
C SER A 467 -32.83 -149.17 88.65
N LEU A 468 -31.90 -148.81 89.54
CA LEU A 468 -31.19 -149.72 90.45
C LEU A 468 -31.70 -149.57 91.89
N ASN A 469 -32.27 -150.64 92.46
CA ASN A 469 -32.89 -150.61 93.79
C ASN A 469 -31.86 -150.44 94.94
N HIS A 470 -31.95 -149.29 95.62
CA HIS A 470 -31.53 -148.97 96.98
C HIS A 470 -30.07 -148.58 97.35
N ASP A 471 -29.08 -148.56 96.45
CA ASP A 471 -27.69 -148.15 96.83
C ASP A 471 -27.06 -146.98 96.02
N ASN A 472 -27.75 -146.35 95.05
CA ASN A 472 -27.13 -145.40 94.10
C ASN A 472 -27.58 -143.93 94.19
N VAL A 473 -27.98 -143.46 95.38
CA VAL A 473 -28.40 -142.06 95.62
C VAL A 473 -27.32 -141.05 95.21
N ASN A 474 -26.03 -141.38 95.42
CA ASN A 474 -24.92 -140.50 95.05
C ASN A 474 -24.76 -140.36 93.52
N LEU A 475 -25.06 -141.39 92.73
CA LEU A 475 -24.92 -141.36 91.27
C LEU A 475 -26.05 -140.54 90.62
N HIS A 476 -27.26 -140.63 91.19
CA HIS A 476 -28.39 -139.78 90.81
C HIS A 476 -28.08 -138.29 91.09
N ASN A 477 -27.59 -137.96 92.28
CA ASN A 477 -27.22 -136.58 92.61
C ASN A 477 -26.13 -136.02 91.69
N VAL A 478 -25.14 -136.84 91.28
CA VAL A 478 -24.08 -136.41 90.35
C VAL A 478 -24.61 -136.22 88.93
N SER A 479 -25.50 -137.09 88.45
CA SER A 479 -26.08 -136.96 87.10
C SER A 479 -27.06 -135.80 86.98
N GLU A 480 -27.87 -135.54 88.00
CA GLU A 480 -28.74 -134.36 88.05
C GLU A 480 -27.91 -133.06 88.10
N GLU A 481 -26.82 -133.03 88.87
CA GLU A 481 -25.90 -131.88 88.90
C GLU A 481 -25.25 -131.64 87.51
N ILE A 482 -24.84 -132.70 86.80
CA ILE A 482 -24.29 -132.59 85.43
C ILE A 482 -25.38 -132.10 84.45
N ARG A 483 -26.62 -132.57 84.58
CA ARG A 483 -27.75 -132.11 83.74
C ARG A 483 -28.02 -130.63 83.97
N GLN A 484 -28.05 -130.20 85.23
CA GLN A 484 -28.24 -128.81 85.60
C GLN A 484 -27.08 -127.91 85.12
N LEU A 485 -25.84 -128.41 85.18
CA LEU A 485 -24.66 -127.70 84.66
C LEU A 485 -24.72 -127.57 83.13
N ALA A 486 -25.17 -128.61 82.42
CA ALA A 486 -25.37 -128.59 80.98
C ALA A 486 -26.51 -127.65 80.56
N GLU A 487 -27.64 -127.64 81.27
CA GLU A 487 -28.74 -126.68 81.06
C GLU A 487 -28.29 -125.24 81.30
N THR A 488 -27.53 -124.99 82.37
CA THR A 488 -26.92 -123.69 82.65
C THR A 488 -25.93 -123.29 81.56
N THR A 489 -25.17 -124.24 81.00
CA THR A 489 -24.22 -123.99 79.90
C THR A 489 -24.95 -123.60 78.62
N ILE A 490 -26.06 -124.28 78.26
CA ILE A 490 -26.91 -123.93 77.11
C ILE A 490 -27.52 -122.53 77.27
N GLU A 491 -27.96 -122.17 78.48
CA GLU A 491 -28.46 -120.82 78.75
C GLU A 491 -27.37 -119.76 78.57
N LEU A 492 -26.16 -120.02 79.07
CA LEU A 492 -25.02 -119.10 78.95
C LEU A 492 -24.50 -118.99 77.51
N THR A 493 -24.46 -120.08 76.73
CA THR A 493 -24.12 -120.04 75.30
C THR A 493 -25.18 -119.31 74.48
N GLY A 494 -26.46 -119.45 74.83
CA GLY A 494 -27.56 -118.67 74.25
C GLY A 494 -27.37 -117.16 74.45
N LYS A 495 -27.06 -116.73 75.69
CA LYS A 495 -26.73 -115.32 76.00
C LYS A 495 -25.45 -114.86 75.27
N ALA A 496 -24.45 -115.73 75.12
CA ALA A 496 -23.24 -115.41 74.38
C ALA A 496 -23.50 -115.25 72.87
N LYS A 497 -24.36 -116.08 72.26
CA LYS A 497 -24.80 -115.94 70.86
C LYS A 497 -25.50 -114.62 70.61
N GLU A 498 -26.41 -114.21 71.51
CA GLU A 498 -27.09 -112.91 71.43
C GLU A 498 -26.07 -111.76 71.44
N LYS A 499 -25.10 -111.79 72.36
CA LYS A 499 -24.04 -110.76 72.44
C LYS A 499 -23.12 -110.75 71.22
N ILE A 500 -22.80 -111.90 70.65
CA ILE A 500 -22.01 -112.02 69.42
C ILE A 500 -22.77 -111.39 68.23
N GLN A 501 -24.08 -111.64 68.13
CA GLN A 501 -24.91 -111.08 67.07
C GLN A 501 -25.08 -109.56 67.21
N GLU A 502 -25.19 -109.04 68.43
CA GLU A 502 -25.13 -107.59 68.71
C GLU A 502 -23.79 -106.99 68.23
N ILE A 503 -22.65 -107.61 68.55
CA ILE A 503 -21.33 -107.12 68.13
C ILE A 503 -21.17 -107.17 66.60
N GLN A 504 -21.65 -108.22 65.95
CA GLN A 504 -21.60 -108.35 64.49
C GLN A 504 -22.43 -107.25 63.80
N THR A 505 -23.68 -107.07 64.24
CA THR A 505 -24.57 -106.02 63.73
C THR A 505 -23.93 -104.64 63.92
N SER A 506 -23.39 -104.37 65.11
CA SER A 506 -22.68 -103.12 65.40
C SER A 506 -21.43 -102.93 64.53
N SER A 507 -20.71 -104.00 64.17
CA SER A 507 -19.53 -103.94 63.30
C SER A 507 -19.92 -103.61 61.85
N GLU A 508 -21.01 -104.21 61.35
CA GLU A 508 -21.56 -103.90 60.02
C GLU A 508 -22.04 -102.44 59.92
N GLU A 509 -22.75 -101.95 60.96
CA GLU A 509 -23.16 -100.55 61.06
C GLU A 509 -21.96 -99.59 61.06
N LEU A 510 -20.87 -99.93 61.77
CA LEU A 510 -19.66 -99.13 61.79
C LEU A 510 -18.93 -99.09 60.43
N ILE A 511 -18.93 -100.19 59.67
CA ILE A 511 -18.37 -100.22 58.30
C ILE A 511 -19.17 -99.27 57.39
N VAL A 512 -20.50 -99.36 57.39
CA VAL A 512 -21.36 -98.46 56.60
C VAL A 512 -21.15 -97.00 57.01
N SER A 513 -21.01 -96.73 58.31
CA SER A 513 -20.68 -95.40 58.83
C SER A 513 -19.30 -94.92 58.34
N GLY A 514 -18.29 -95.80 58.34
CA GLY A 514 -16.94 -95.52 57.84
C GLY A 514 -16.91 -95.24 56.33
N GLU A 515 -17.65 -95.99 55.52
CA GLU A 515 -17.81 -95.72 54.08
C GLU A 515 -18.54 -94.39 53.84
N SER A 516 -19.59 -94.10 54.61
CA SER A 516 -20.25 -92.80 54.55
C SER A 516 -19.31 -91.66 54.95
N CYS A 517 -18.43 -91.87 55.94
CA CYS A 517 -17.39 -90.92 56.33
C CYS A 517 -16.42 -90.68 55.17
N MET A 518 -15.99 -91.74 54.46
CA MET A 518 -15.12 -91.63 53.29
C MET A 518 -15.73 -90.78 52.18
N ASN A 519 -17.01 -90.98 51.86
CA ASN A 519 -17.71 -90.17 50.86
C ASN A 519 -17.75 -88.67 51.25
N LYS A 520 -18.00 -88.36 52.53
CA LYS A 520 -17.99 -86.99 53.04
C LYS A 520 -16.59 -86.36 53.01
N ILE A 521 -15.55 -87.14 53.29
CA ILE A 521 -14.16 -86.71 53.18
C ILE A 521 -13.83 -86.35 51.72
N GLN A 522 -14.22 -87.19 50.76
CA GLN A 522 -14.00 -86.95 49.34
C GLN A 522 -14.73 -85.69 48.83
N GLU A 523 -15.97 -85.47 49.27
CA GLU A 523 -16.73 -84.24 48.98
C GLU A 523 -16.02 -83.01 49.56
N GLY A 524 -15.55 -83.07 50.82
CA GLY A 524 -14.77 -82.01 51.45
C GLY A 524 -13.45 -81.71 50.74
N ASN A 525 -12.80 -82.73 50.19
CA ASN A 525 -11.57 -82.60 49.41
C ASN A 525 -11.82 -81.88 48.08
N SER A 526 -12.91 -82.22 47.38
CA SER A 526 -13.33 -81.54 46.14
C SER A 526 -13.63 -80.06 46.38
N LEU A 527 -14.39 -79.73 47.44
CA LEU A 527 -14.68 -78.34 47.82
C LEU A 527 -13.41 -77.55 48.17
N SER A 528 -12.46 -78.20 48.85
CA SER A 528 -11.16 -77.60 49.17
C SER A 528 -10.33 -77.30 47.91
N ALA A 529 -10.43 -78.14 46.88
CA ALA A 529 -9.73 -77.94 45.61
C ALA A 529 -10.29 -76.74 44.83
N GLU A 530 -11.62 -76.57 44.82
CA GLU A 530 -12.27 -75.40 44.23
C GLU A 530 -11.85 -74.10 44.94
N LEU A 531 -11.74 -74.11 46.28
CA LEU A 531 -11.29 -72.96 47.06
C LEU A 531 -9.87 -72.51 46.68
N ILE A 532 -8.96 -73.45 46.42
CA ILE A 532 -7.60 -73.12 45.93
C ILE A 532 -7.66 -72.36 44.60
N ASN A 533 -8.50 -72.82 43.67
CA ASN A 533 -8.67 -72.14 42.38
C ASN A 533 -9.22 -70.72 42.56
N HIS A 534 -10.19 -70.52 43.46
CA HIS A 534 -10.70 -69.20 43.79
C HIS A 534 -9.63 -68.27 44.38
N PHE A 535 -8.76 -68.76 45.26
CA PHE A 535 -7.65 -67.95 45.79
C PHE A 535 -6.60 -67.60 44.72
N ALA A 536 -6.36 -68.48 43.75
CA ALA A 536 -5.50 -68.18 42.61
C ALA A 536 -6.07 -67.02 41.77
N ILE A 537 -7.38 -67.04 41.48
CA ILE A 537 -8.07 -65.96 40.78
C ILE A 537 -7.99 -64.64 41.57
N ILE A 538 -8.16 -64.67 42.89
CA ILE A 538 -8.05 -63.49 43.76
C ILE A 538 -6.63 -62.92 43.73
N ARG A 539 -5.61 -63.78 43.84
CA ARG A 539 -4.20 -63.38 43.75
C ARG A 539 -3.89 -62.68 42.43
N ASP A 540 -4.32 -63.28 41.32
CA ASP A 540 -4.05 -62.76 39.98
C ASP A 540 -4.78 -61.43 39.74
N SER A 541 -6.02 -61.32 40.23
CA SER A 541 -6.81 -60.07 40.20
C SER A 541 -6.16 -58.96 41.04
N ALA A 542 -5.69 -59.28 42.24
CA ALA A 542 -4.98 -58.32 43.11
C ALA A 542 -3.65 -57.87 42.47
N SER A 543 -2.88 -58.81 41.88
CA SER A 543 -1.64 -58.52 41.16
C SER A 543 -1.89 -57.58 39.98
N LYS A 544 -2.93 -57.85 39.18
CA LYS A 544 -3.36 -56.98 38.09
C LYS A 544 -3.75 -55.59 38.58
N SER A 545 -4.51 -55.50 39.67
CA SER A 545 -4.89 -54.22 40.27
C SER A 545 -3.68 -53.38 40.69
N VAL A 546 -2.63 -53.99 41.27
CA VAL A 546 -1.38 -53.28 41.58
C VAL A 546 -0.71 -52.75 40.29
N LYS A 547 -0.62 -53.58 39.25
CA LYS A 547 0.01 -53.19 37.98
C LYS A 547 -0.73 -52.04 37.30
N ASP A 548 -2.05 -52.16 37.16
CA ASP A 548 -2.89 -51.16 36.52
C ASP A 548 -2.84 -49.83 37.29
N THR A 549 -2.87 -49.89 38.62
CA THR A 549 -2.75 -48.69 39.47
C THR A 549 -1.39 -48.00 39.33
N GLN A 550 -0.30 -48.76 39.19
CA GLN A 550 1.03 -48.21 38.94
C GLN A 550 1.12 -47.51 37.58
N THR A 551 0.47 -48.06 36.55
CA THR A 551 0.36 -47.40 35.24
C THR A 551 -0.37 -46.07 35.35
N ILE A 552 -1.48 -46.00 36.09
CA ILE A 552 -2.23 -44.75 36.31
C ILE A 552 -1.36 -43.72 37.05
N MET A 553 -0.61 -44.13 38.09
CA MET A 553 0.32 -43.24 38.78
C MET A 553 1.38 -42.64 37.85
N ASN A 554 1.93 -43.44 36.93
CA ASN A 554 2.88 -42.94 35.95
C ASN A 554 2.24 -41.92 35.00
N SER A 555 1.01 -42.17 34.54
CA SER A 555 0.25 -41.22 33.73
C SER A 555 0.00 -39.89 34.46
N LEU A 556 -0.35 -39.94 35.75
CA LEU A 556 -0.53 -38.73 36.57
C LEU A 556 0.78 -37.93 36.76
N ASN A 557 1.92 -38.61 36.87
CA ASN A 557 3.22 -37.93 36.92
C ASN A 557 3.56 -37.23 35.59
N ASN A 558 3.27 -37.88 34.45
CA ASN A 558 3.44 -37.23 33.14
C ASN A 558 2.49 -36.04 32.97
N GLN A 559 1.25 -36.17 33.46
CA GLN A 559 0.25 -35.10 33.43
C GLN A 559 0.73 -33.84 34.18
N GLU A 560 1.37 -34.01 35.34
CA GLU A 560 1.96 -32.92 36.12
C GLU A 560 3.08 -32.19 35.34
N GLN A 561 3.90 -32.93 34.58
CA GLN A 561 4.91 -32.32 33.71
C GLN A 561 4.26 -31.47 32.60
N TYR A 562 3.17 -31.96 31.99
CA TYR A 562 2.44 -31.18 30.99
C TYR A 562 1.82 -29.91 31.60
N PHE A 563 1.29 -29.96 32.82
CA PHE A 563 0.79 -28.76 33.48
C PHE A 563 1.88 -27.72 33.73
N ASN A 564 3.10 -28.12 34.12
CA ASN A 564 4.22 -27.20 34.24
C ASN A 564 4.57 -26.51 32.91
N LEU A 565 4.53 -27.25 31.79
CA LEU A 565 4.74 -26.70 30.46
C LEU A 565 3.63 -25.73 30.05
N ILE A 566 2.37 -26.04 30.37
CA ILE A 566 1.23 -25.17 30.08
C ILE A 566 1.34 -23.88 30.93
N SER A 567 1.66 -23.98 32.22
CA SER A 567 1.87 -22.81 33.09
C SER A 567 2.98 -21.89 32.57
N SER A 568 4.10 -22.44 32.09
CA SER A 568 5.15 -21.66 31.43
C SER A 568 4.63 -20.96 30.15
N SER A 569 3.84 -21.67 29.35
CA SER A 569 3.23 -21.12 28.13
C SER A 569 2.22 -20.00 28.44
N ILE A 570 1.47 -20.10 29.54
CA ILE A 570 0.56 -19.06 30.02
C ILE A 570 1.35 -17.80 30.40
N ASN A 571 2.46 -17.94 31.14
CA ASN A 571 3.30 -16.80 31.50
C ASN A 571 3.84 -16.07 30.26
N LEU A 572 4.38 -16.81 29.30
CA LEU A 572 4.85 -16.25 28.02
C LEU A 572 3.72 -15.59 27.23
N THR A 573 2.52 -16.16 27.25
CA THR A 573 1.36 -15.58 26.57
C THR A 573 0.92 -14.30 27.27
N SER A 574 0.90 -14.27 28.61
CA SER A 574 0.58 -13.07 29.39
C SER A 574 1.56 -11.93 29.12
N GLU A 575 2.86 -12.22 29.03
CA GLU A 575 3.89 -11.24 28.63
C GLU A 575 3.59 -10.63 27.26
N ARG A 576 3.26 -11.47 26.27
CA ARG A 576 2.89 -11.01 24.92
C ARG A 576 1.60 -10.21 24.89
N VAL A 577 0.60 -10.57 25.70
CA VAL A 577 -0.65 -9.80 25.83
C VAL A 577 -0.38 -8.41 26.39
N ASN A 578 0.53 -8.29 27.35
CA ASN A 578 0.96 -7.00 27.89
C ASN A 578 1.73 -6.15 26.86
N GLU A 579 2.66 -6.76 26.11
CA GLU A 579 3.37 -6.09 25.01
C GLU A 579 2.39 -5.61 23.92
N PHE A 580 1.39 -6.42 23.59
CA PHE A 580 0.33 -6.07 22.64
C PHE A 580 -0.52 -4.88 23.13
N SER A 581 -0.82 -4.83 24.43
CA SER A 581 -1.49 -3.71 25.08
C SER A 581 -0.67 -2.41 25.01
N GLU A 582 0.64 -2.47 25.28
CA GLU A 582 1.53 -1.31 25.12
C GLU A 582 1.60 -0.83 23.68
N THR A 583 1.73 -1.75 22.72
CA THR A 583 1.75 -1.44 21.30
C THR A 583 0.46 -0.74 20.87
N SER A 584 -0.70 -1.20 21.35
CA SER A 584 -1.99 -0.55 21.08
C SER A 584 -2.06 0.89 21.62
N LYS A 585 -1.47 1.16 22.80
CA LYS A 585 -1.37 2.54 23.33
C LYS A 585 -0.49 3.43 22.45
N ILE A 586 0.62 2.90 21.96
CA ILE A 586 1.50 3.63 21.04
C ILE A 586 0.76 3.96 19.73
N ILE A 587 0.02 2.99 19.17
CA ILE A 587 -0.81 3.21 17.98
C ILE A 587 -1.84 4.32 18.22
N ALA A 588 -2.58 4.27 19.33
CA ALA A 588 -3.54 5.32 19.69
C ALA A 588 -2.89 6.71 19.74
N SER A 589 -1.74 6.85 20.40
CA SER A 589 -1.02 8.13 20.46
C SER A 589 -0.53 8.61 19.09
N THR A 590 -0.14 7.68 18.21
CA THR A 590 0.31 7.99 16.85
C THR A 590 -0.86 8.49 15.99
N ILE A 591 -2.05 7.94 16.19
CA ILE A 591 -3.26 8.41 15.51
C ILE A 591 -3.60 9.84 15.92
N GLU A 592 -3.51 10.18 17.21
CA GLU A 592 -3.72 11.56 17.67
C GLU A 592 -2.73 12.54 16.98
N GLN A 593 -1.47 12.14 16.83
CA GLN A 593 -0.46 12.93 16.12
C GLN A 593 -0.77 13.06 14.62
N LEU A 594 -1.23 11.99 13.97
CA LEU A 594 -1.64 12.00 12.57
C LEU A 594 -2.86 12.90 12.34
N GLN A 595 -3.87 12.81 13.20
CA GLN A 595 -5.05 13.67 13.14
C GLN A 595 -4.70 15.14 13.33
N LYS A 596 -3.80 15.44 14.27
CA LYS A 596 -3.28 16.81 14.44
C LYS A 596 -2.55 17.31 13.19
N SER A 597 -1.66 16.50 12.62
CA SER A 597 -0.91 16.86 11.40
C SER A 597 -1.85 17.07 10.21
N SER A 598 -2.88 16.24 10.08
CA SER A 598 -3.91 16.38 9.06
C SER A 598 -4.74 17.66 9.22
N SER A 599 -5.11 18.00 10.46
CA SER A 599 -5.76 19.26 10.78
C SER A 599 -4.88 20.46 10.42
N ASP A 600 -3.58 20.41 10.73
CA ASP A 600 -2.62 21.46 10.38
C ASP A 600 -2.50 21.66 8.85
N ILE A 601 -2.46 20.57 8.08
CA ILE A 601 -2.47 20.63 6.60
C ILE A 601 -3.77 21.27 6.09
N THR A 602 -4.91 20.88 6.65
CA THR A 602 -6.22 21.41 6.28
C THR A 602 -6.31 22.92 6.57
N ASN A 603 -5.85 23.33 7.75
CA ASN A 603 -5.79 24.73 8.16
C ASN A 603 -4.82 25.53 7.29
N MET A 604 -3.69 24.97 6.90
CA MET A 604 -2.74 25.61 5.98
C MET A 604 -3.38 25.82 4.60
N SER A 605 -4.06 24.81 4.05
CA SER A 605 -4.81 24.92 2.79
C SER A 605 -5.93 25.97 2.88
N PHE A 606 -6.67 26.00 4.00
CA PHE A 606 -7.71 26.97 4.23
C PHE A 606 -7.18 28.40 4.38
N ASN A 607 -6.07 28.61 5.11
CA ASN A 607 -5.44 29.92 5.28
C ASN A 607 -4.87 30.47 3.97
N ILE A 608 -4.30 29.60 3.12
CA ILE A 608 -3.90 29.95 1.75
C ILE A 608 -5.11 30.43 0.94
N ASN A 609 -6.27 29.79 1.08
CA ASN A 609 -7.51 30.22 0.43
C ASN A 609 -8.17 31.46 1.07
N LYS A 610 -8.05 31.68 2.40
CA LYS A 610 -8.70 32.81 3.09
C LYS A 610 -8.00 34.15 2.87
N LYS A 611 -6.66 34.19 2.94
CA LYS A 611 -5.88 35.41 2.59
C LYS A 611 -6.20 35.92 1.18
N SER A 612 -6.63 35.02 0.30
CA SER A 612 -7.08 35.35 -1.06
C SER A 612 -8.35 36.19 -1.16
N ILE A 613 -9.24 36.10 -0.17
CA ILE A 613 -10.54 36.80 -0.16
C ILE A 613 -10.37 38.18 0.47
N ASP A 614 -9.65 38.27 1.59
CA ASP A 614 -9.49 39.52 2.34
C ASP A 614 -8.72 40.59 1.53
N GLN A 615 -7.69 40.21 0.76
CA GLN A 615 -6.93 41.15 -0.07
C GLN A 615 -7.55 41.49 -1.43
N GLN A 616 -8.59 40.75 -1.86
CA GLN A 616 -9.43 41.17 -2.99
C GLN A 616 -10.46 42.23 -2.57
N GLY A 617 -10.86 42.27 -1.29
CA GLY A 617 -11.75 43.29 -0.74
C GLY A 617 -11.10 44.66 -0.56
N GLU A 618 -9.78 44.73 -0.35
CA GLU A 618 -9.03 45.99 -0.17
C GLU A 618 -8.58 46.65 -1.49
N ASN A 619 -8.69 45.97 -2.64
CA ASN A 619 -8.22 46.48 -3.95
C ASN A 619 -9.34 46.69 -4.99
N ILE A 620 -10.60 46.73 -4.55
CA ILE A 620 -11.74 47.30 -5.28
C ILE A 620 -12.05 48.63 -4.60
#